data_AF-A0A7V4LNE7-F1
#
_entry.id   AF-A0A7V4LNE7-F1
#
_cell.length_a   1.000
_cell.length_b   1.000
_cell.length_c   1.000
_cell.angle_alpha   90.00
_cell.angle_beta   90.00
_cell.angle_gamma   90.00
#
_symmetry.space_group_name_H-M   'P 1'
#
loop_
_entity.id
_entity.type
_entity.pdbx_description
1 polymer ?
#
loop_
_entity_poly.entity_id
_entity_poly.type
_entity_poly.pdbx_seq_one_letter_code
_entity_poly.pdbx_strand_id
1 'polypeptide(L)'
;PDCVVEVEMSAPFSALAPVSAGFSPAAFADRFVLAIDIAKKDVYRAVTHNKGIMNGVDAVVLATGNDFRAVEAGVHAWASRNGRYESLSNARIEKDQLVVSLSLPLSLGTTGGLTSLHPLAAFSIRLLGNPSARELMQIAAATGLASHFSAIRALVTTGIQKGHMKMHLNNILLKLNASPEEKQKAEMHFQERTISYSAVRDFIENLRKSR
;
A
#
# COMPACT_ATOMS: atom_id res chain seq x y z
N PRO A 1 -7.26 -24.30 -0.47
CA PRO A 1 -6.87 -24.02 0.93
C PRO A 1 -8.15 -23.68 1.71
N ASP A 2 -8.40 -24.39 2.81
CA ASP A 2 -9.66 -24.25 3.58
C ASP A 2 -9.66 -23.04 4.53
N CYS A 3 -8.69 -22.14 4.38
CA CYS A 3 -8.56 -20.93 5.19
C CYS A 3 -8.44 -19.71 4.27
N VAL A 4 -9.59 -19.27 3.74
CA VAL A 4 -9.70 -18.04 2.95
C VAL A 4 -10.23 -16.93 3.86
N VAL A 5 -9.55 -15.79 3.85
CA VAL A 5 -9.99 -14.57 4.51
C VAL A 5 -10.49 -13.61 3.45
N GLU A 6 -11.70 -13.08 3.67
CA GLU A 6 -12.29 -12.04 2.84
C GLU A 6 -12.38 -10.75 3.64
N VAL A 7 -11.95 -9.65 3.01
CA VAL A 7 -12.04 -8.30 3.56
C VAL A 7 -12.64 -7.37 2.52
N GLU A 8 -13.46 -6.43 2.99
CA GLU A 8 -14.09 -5.43 2.14
C GLU A 8 -13.96 -4.05 2.78
N MET A 9 -13.75 -3.04 1.94
CA MET A 9 -13.90 -1.64 2.30
C MET A 9 -14.93 -0.98 1.38
N SER A 10 -15.76 -0.12 1.94
CA SER A 10 -16.72 0.69 1.20
C SER A 10 -16.58 2.14 1.61
N ALA A 11 -16.57 3.06 0.65
CA ALA A 11 -16.54 4.49 0.91
C ALA A 11 -17.53 5.24 0.02
N PRO A 12 -18.44 6.05 0.58
CA PRO A 12 -19.27 6.93 -0.22
C PRO A 12 -18.42 7.96 -0.96
N PHE A 13 -18.88 8.42 -2.11
CA PHE A 13 -18.18 9.44 -2.90
C PHE A 13 -17.85 10.71 -2.10
N SER A 14 -18.69 11.10 -1.15
CA SER A 14 -18.42 12.21 -0.23
C SER A 14 -17.15 12.03 0.60
N ALA A 15 -16.78 10.79 0.94
CA ALA A 15 -15.56 10.46 1.68
C ALA A 15 -14.31 10.30 0.78
N LEU A 16 -14.48 10.23 -0.55
CA LEU A 16 -13.38 10.06 -1.50
C LEU A 16 -12.73 11.38 -1.93
N ALA A 17 -13.36 12.53 -1.66
CA ALA A 17 -12.84 13.84 -2.05
C ALA A 17 -11.37 14.10 -1.64
N PRO A 18 -10.92 13.77 -0.41
CA PRO A 18 -9.53 13.98 0.00
C PRO A 18 -8.51 13.12 -0.75
N VAL A 19 -8.95 11.99 -1.31
CA VAL A 19 -8.07 11.01 -1.96
C VAL A 19 -8.13 11.07 -3.49
N SER A 20 -9.06 11.84 -4.06
CA SER A 20 -9.32 11.92 -5.50
C SER A 20 -8.35 12.82 -6.27
N ALA A 21 -7.48 13.58 -5.59
CA ALA A 21 -6.34 14.31 -6.20
C ALA A 21 -6.68 15.15 -7.45
N GLY A 22 -7.75 15.96 -7.36
CA GLY A 22 -8.20 16.85 -8.44
C GLY A 22 -9.25 16.24 -9.37
N PHE A 23 -9.52 14.94 -9.28
CA PHE A 23 -10.68 14.31 -9.93
C PHE A 23 -11.94 14.48 -9.09
N SER A 24 -13.11 14.41 -9.74
CA SER A 24 -14.37 14.22 -8.99
C SER A 24 -14.35 12.84 -8.31
N PRO A 25 -14.99 12.68 -7.14
CA PRO A 25 -15.08 11.39 -6.47
C PRO A 25 -15.61 10.24 -7.35
N ALA A 26 -16.60 10.52 -8.19
CA ALA A 26 -17.14 9.56 -9.16
C ALA A 26 -16.09 9.15 -10.20
N ALA A 27 -15.41 10.12 -10.82
CA ALA A 27 -14.36 9.84 -11.80
C ALA A 27 -13.17 9.10 -11.18
N PHE A 28 -12.83 9.38 -9.92
CA PHE A 28 -11.84 8.62 -9.18
C PHE A 28 -12.27 7.17 -8.97
N ALA A 29 -13.51 6.93 -8.55
CA ALA A 29 -14.06 5.60 -8.37
C ALA A 29 -14.10 4.79 -9.68
N ASP A 30 -14.53 5.40 -10.79
CA ASP A 30 -14.54 4.77 -12.11
C ASP A 30 -13.13 4.35 -12.54
N ARG A 31 -12.14 5.24 -12.39
CA ARG A 31 -10.74 4.92 -12.70
C ARG A 31 -10.19 3.81 -11.79
N PHE A 32 -10.61 3.79 -10.53
CA PHE A 32 -10.21 2.78 -9.56
C PHE A 32 -10.74 1.39 -9.95
N VAL A 33 -12.03 1.30 -10.28
CA VAL A 33 -12.66 0.06 -10.78
C VAL A 33 -11.98 -0.39 -12.07
N LEU A 34 -11.78 0.52 -13.03
CA LEU A 34 -11.11 0.22 -14.29
C LEU A 34 -9.70 -0.35 -14.09
N ALA A 35 -8.92 0.20 -13.15
CA ALA A 35 -7.57 -0.29 -12.87
C ALA A 35 -7.57 -1.74 -12.34
N ILE A 36 -8.55 -2.10 -11.51
CA ILE A 36 -8.72 -3.48 -11.03
C ILE A 36 -9.20 -4.40 -12.15
N ASP A 37 -10.12 -3.95 -13.00
CA ASP A 37 -10.60 -4.75 -14.14
C ASP A 37 -9.51 -5.04 -15.16
N ILE A 38 -8.60 -4.09 -15.40
CA ILE A 38 -7.39 -4.32 -16.22
C ILE A 38 -6.54 -5.41 -15.57
N ALA A 39 -6.30 -5.35 -14.25
CA ALA A 39 -5.52 -6.35 -13.52
C ALA A 39 -6.15 -7.75 -13.48
N LYS A 40 -7.47 -7.88 -13.71
CA LYS A 40 -8.13 -9.18 -13.89
C LYS A 40 -7.94 -9.77 -15.27
N LYS A 41 -7.72 -8.94 -16.28
CA LYS A 41 -7.64 -9.35 -17.69
C LYS A 41 -6.21 -9.50 -18.21
N ASP A 42 -5.26 -8.78 -17.61
CA ASP A 42 -3.84 -8.76 -17.99
C ASP A 42 -2.97 -9.36 -16.88
N VAL A 43 -2.26 -10.44 -17.18
CA VAL A 43 -1.36 -11.15 -16.25
C VAL A 43 -0.20 -10.27 -15.79
N TYR A 44 0.39 -9.46 -16.67
CA TYR A 44 1.51 -8.57 -16.29
C TYR A 44 1.05 -7.53 -15.29
N ARG A 45 -0.17 -7.02 -15.46
CA ARG A 45 -0.77 -6.12 -14.49
C ARG A 45 -1.14 -6.86 -13.21
N ALA A 46 -1.74 -8.04 -13.28
CA ALA A 46 -2.10 -8.87 -12.14
C ALA A 46 -0.90 -9.12 -11.21
N VAL A 47 0.27 -9.45 -11.76
CA VAL A 47 1.50 -9.69 -10.99
C VAL A 47 1.87 -8.45 -10.18
N THR A 48 1.91 -7.28 -10.83
CA THR A 48 2.26 -6.02 -10.16
C THR A 48 1.20 -5.61 -9.13
N HIS A 49 -0.07 -5.91 -9.41
CA HIS A 49 -1.21 -5.62 -8.56
C HIS A 49 -1.19 -6.45 -7.27
N ASN A 50 -0.98 -7.75 -7.41
CA ASN A 50 -0.88 -8.69 -6.28
C ASN A 50 0.38 -8.44 -5.46
N LYS A 51 1.51 -8.08 -6.09
CA LYS A 51 2.71 -7.60 -5.37
C LYS A 51 2.38 -6.42 -4.44
N GLY A 52 1.55 -5.47 -4.90
CA GLY A 52 1.11 -4.33 -4.09
C GLY A 52 0.26 -4.72 -2.87
N ILE A 53 -0.55 -5.77 -2.99
CA ILE A 53 -1.28 -6.38 -1.86
C ILE A 53 -0.28 -7.00 -0.87
N MET A 54 0.64 -7.83 -1.39
CA MET A 54 1.60 -8.57 -0.58
C MET A 54 2.59 -7.68 0.17
N ASN A 55 2.94 -6.50 -0.36
CA ASN A 55 3.68 -5.48 0.40
C ASN A 55 3.08 -5.20 1.80
N GLY A 56 1.75 -5.17 1.90
CA GLY A 56 1.04 -4.93 3.16
C GLY A 56 0.92 -6.19 4.02
N VAL A 57 0.58 -7.32 3.38
CA VAL A 57 0.45 -8.62 4.06
C VAL A 57 1.79 -9.04 4.67
N ASP A 58 2.86 -9.05 3.88
CA ASP A 58 4.19 -9.48 4.30
C ASP A 58 4.75 -8.62 5.42
N ALA A 59 4.43 -7.33 5.45
CA ALA A 59 4.83 -6.45 6.55
C ALA A 59 4.29 -6.96 7.90
N VAL A 60 3.02 -7.39 7.95
CA VAL A 60 2.40 -7.97 9.15
C VAL A 60 2.99 -9.36 9.43
N VAL A 61 3.15 -10.19 8.40
CA VAL A 61 3.68 -11.55 8.54
C VAL A 61 5.10 -11.53 9.12
N LEU A 62 5.99 -10.69 8.58
CA LEU A 62 7.35 -10.50 9.07
C LEU A 62 7.37 -9.93 10.48
N ALA A 63 6.59 -8.87 10.74
CA ALA A 63 6.55 -8.23 12.06
C ALA A 63 6.07 -9.19 13.15
N THR A 64 5.21 -10.15 12.82
CA THR A 64 4.69 -11.14 13.77
C THR A 64 5.49 -12.44 13.81
N GLY A 65 6.59 -12.55 13.06
CA GLY A 65 7.47 -13.72 13.08
C GLY A 65 6.88 -14.95 12.37
N ASN A 66 5.93 -14.75 11.45
CA ASN A 66 5.34 -15.79 10.62
C ASN A 66 6.17 -16.03 9.33
N ASP A 67 5.96 -17.17 8.65
CA ASP A 67 6.67 -17.50 7.41
C ASP A 67 6.03 -16.82 6.19
N PHE A 68 6.65 -15.75 5.71
CA PHE A 68 6.18 -15.03 4.51
C PHE A 68 6.28 -15.86 3.22
N ARG A 69 7.21 -16.81 3.12
CA ARG A 69 7.36 -17.64 1.91
C ARG A 69 6.17 -18.59 1.76
N ALA A 70 5.73 -19.18 2.88
CA ALA A 70 4.56 -20.05 2.90
C ALA A 70 3.29 -19.27 2.49
N VAL A 71 3.14 -18.04 2.98
CA VAL A 71 2.04 -17.15 2.63
C VAL A 71 2.08 -16.78 1.15
N GLU A 72 3.21 -16.27 0.65
CA GLU A 72 3.39 -15.86 -0.76
C GLU A 72 3.10 -17.02 -1.73
N ALA A 73 3.65 -18.21 -1.46
CA ALA A 73 3.42 -19.38 -2.29
C ALA A 73 1.92 -19.75 -2.36
N GLY A 74 1.23 -19.77 -1.21
CA GLY A 74 -0.19 -20.08 -1.14
C GLY A 74 -1.06 -19.04 -1.85
N VAL A 75 -0.77 -17.75 -1.63
CA VAL A 75 -1.52 -16.64 -2.23
C VAL A 75 -1.35 -16.61 -3.74
N HIS A 76 -0.12 -16.71 -4.25
CA HIS A 76 0.13 -16.67 -5.69
C HIS A 76 -0.31 -17.93 -6.44
N ALA A 77 -0.26 -19.10 -5.81
CA ALA A 77 -0.89 -20.30 -6.37
C ALA A 77 -2.41 -20.12 -6.49
N TRP A 78 -3.06 -19.57 -5.45
CA TRP A 78 -4.50 -19.34 -5.45
C TRP A 78 -4.95 -18.22 -6.41
N ALA A 79 -4.09 -17.24 -6.68
CA ALA A 79 -4.31 -16.25 -7.75
C ALA A 79 -4.46 -16.90 -9.14
N SER A 80 -3.97 -18.14 -9.32
CA SER A 80 -4.05 -18.90 -10.57
C SER A 80 -5.11 -20.03 -10.57
N ARG A 81 -5.96 -20.11 -9.53
CA ARG A 81 -6.89 -21.24 -9.33
C ARG A 81 -7.91 -21.44 -10.45
N ASN A 82 -8.16 -20.41 -11.27
CA ASN A 82 -9.10 -20.45 -12.39
C ASN A 82 -8.41 -20.76 -13.74
N GLY A 83 -7.18 -21.26 -13.71
CA GLY A 83 -6.39 -21.57 -14.92
C GLY A 83 -5.60 -20.40 -15.51
N ARG A 84 -5.76 -19.20 -14.96
CA ARG A 84 -4.97 -18.00 -15.30
C ARG A 84 -4.67 -17.21 -14.03
N TYR A 85 -3.48 -16.62 -13.96
CA TYR A 85 -3.10 -15.73 -12.87
C TYR A 85 -3.86 -14.40 -12.98
N GLU A 86 -4.63 -14.06 -11.96
CA GLU A 86 -5.52 -12.89 -11.94
C GLU A 86 -5.35 -12.06 -10.66
N SER A 87 -5.92 -10.86 -10.66
CA SER A 87 -6.00 -10.02 -9.46
C SER A 87 -6.74 -10.73 -8.33
N LEU A 88 -6.22 -10.61 -7.11
CA LEU A 88 -6.85 -11.11 -5.87
C LEU A 88 -7.97 -10.20 -5.35
N SER A 89 -8.09 -8.99 -5.92
CA SER A 89 -9.05 -7.97 -5.50
C SER A 89 -10.18 -7.77 -6.51
N ASN A 90 -11.32 -7.30 -6.02
CA ASN A 90 -12.45 -6.85 -6.82
C ASN A 90 -12.82 -5.41 -6.44
N ALA A 91 -13.37 -4.65 -7.37
CA ALA A 91 -14.01 -3.38 -7.05
C ALA A 91 -15.31 -3.20 -7.85
N ARG A 92 -16.24 -2.47 -7.28
CA ARG A 92 -17.53 -2.12 -7.88
C ARG A 92 -18.02 -0.78 -7.32
N ILE A 93 -18.95 -0.16 -8.02
CA ILE A 93 -19.68 1.00 -7.53
C ILE A 93 -21.11 0.56 -7.19
N GLU A 94 -21.54 0.81 -5.96
CA GLU A 94 -22.90 0.53 -5.48
C GLU A 94 -23.48 1.79 -4.85
N LYS A 95 -24.59 2.32 -5.40
CA LYS A 95 -25.35 3.45 -4.82
C LYS A 95 -24.43 4.61 -4.35
N ASP A 96 -23.56 5.09 -5.25
CA ASP A 96 -22.57 6.15 -5.00
C ASP A 96 -21.48 5.82 -3.96
N GLN A 97 -21.19 4.53 -3.78
CA GLN A 97 -20.08 4.06 -2.96
C GLN A 97 -19.10 3.23 -3.80
N LEU A 98 -17.82 3.50 -3.62
CA LEU A 98 -16.77 2.60 -4.10
C LEU A 98 -16.64 1.47 -3.09
N VAL A 99 -16.81 0.23 -3.55
CA VAL A 99 -16.61 -0.98 -2.77
C VAL A 99 -15.43 -1.75 -3.33
N VAL A 100 -14.47 -2.12 -2.48
CA VAL A 100 -13.26 -2.86 -2.85
C VAL A 100 -13.12 -4.05 -1.91
N SER A 101 -13.02 -5.24 -2.47
CA SER A 101 -12.87 -6.49 -1.71
C SER A 101 -11.61 -7.25 -2.11
N LEU A 102 -11.11 -8.07 -1.20
CA LEU A 102 -9.91 -8.88 -1.34
C LEU A 102 -10.15 -10.23 -0.65
N SER A 103 -9.85 -11.31 -1.36
CA SER A 103 -9.89 -12.67 -0.82
C SER A 103 -8.49 -13.28 -0.88
N LEU A 104 -7.98 -13.76 0.25
CA LEU A 104 -6.63 -14.33 0.37
C LEU A 104 -6.64 -15.64 1.14
N PRO A 105 -5.96 -16.70 0.66
CA PRO A 105 -5.65 -17.84 1.51
C PRO A 105 -4.53 -17.47 2.46
N LEU A 106 -4.83 -17.38 3.75
CA LEU A 106 -3.86 -17.06 4.79
C LEU A 106 -3.79 -18.20 5.79
N SER A 107 -2.58 -18.49 6.26
CA SER A 107 -2.34 -19.48 7.30
C SER A 107 -1.27 -18.94 8.24
N LEU A 108 -1.72 -18.19 9.25
CA LEU A 108 -0.84 -17.54 10.23
C LEU A 108 -1.02 -18.16 11.62
N GLY A 109 0.03 -18.12 12.42
CA GLY A 109 0.04 -18.55 13.81
C GLY A 109 0.31 -17.38 14.76
N THR A 110 -0.18 -17.51 15.99
CA THR A 110 0.10 -16.60 17.10
C THR A 110 0.90 -17.27 18.21
N THR A 111 1.15 -18.57 18.08
CA THR A 111 1.91 -19.40 19.01
C THR A 111 2.90 -20.27 18.24
N GLY A 112 4.05 -20.56 18.86
CA GLY A 112 5.07 -21.46 18.32
C GLY A 112 6.07 -20.81 17.35
N GLY A 113 7.24 -21.42 17.24
CA GLY A 113 8.33 -20.95 16.37
C GLY A 113 8.87 -19.56 16.76
N LEU A 114 9.19 -18.74 15.75
CA LEU A 114 9.75 -17.40 15.94
C LEU A 114 8.76 -16.40 16.55
N THR A 115 7.45 -16.65 16.45
CA THR A 115 6.39 -15.74 16.93
C THR A 115 6.54 -15.44 18.43
N SER A 116 6.90 -16.46 19.24
CA SER A 116 7.11 -16.34 20.69
C SER A 116 8.57 -16.17 21.09
N LEU A 117 9.52 -16.65 20.27
CA LEU A 117 10.96 -16.64 20.60
C LEU A 117 11.64 -15.31 20.26
N HIS A 118 11.24 -14.65 19.17
CA HIS A 118 11.87 -13.39 18.76
C HIS A 118 11.26 -12.21 19.55
N PRO A 119 12.05 -11.44 20.32
CA PRO A 119 11.51 -10.41 21.22
C PRO A 119 10.62 -9.37 20.52
N LEU A 120 11.00 -8.94 19.31
CA LEU A 120 10.21 -7.99 18.53
C LEU A 120 8.94 -8.61 17.95
N ALA A 121 8.94 -9.90 17.60
CA ALA A 121 7.74 -10.55 17.08
C ALA A 121 6.69 -10.72 18.18
N ALA A 122 7.13 -11.16 19.36
CA ALA A 122 6.29 -11.23 20.54
C ALA A 122 5.76 -9.85 20.96
N PHE A 123 6.57 -8.79 20.83
CA PHE A 123 6.13 -7.42 21.06
C PHE A 123 5.07 -6.99 20.04
N SER A 124 5.26 -7.25 18.74
CA SER A 124 4.26 -6.92 17.71
C SER A 124 2.91 -7.61 17.95
N ILE A 125 2.90 -8.88 18.37
CA ILE A 125 1.66 -9.57 18.75
C ILE A 125 0.97 -8.89 19.94
N ARG A 126 1.72 -8.48 20.96
CA ARG A 126 1.17 -7.72 22.11
C ARG A 126 0.64 -6.35 21.69
N LEU A 127 1.35 -5.64 20.80
CA LEU A 127 0.94 -4.34 20.28
C LEU A 127 -0.39 -4.44 19.51
N LEU A 128 -0.63 -5.55 18.82
CA LEU A 128 -1.90 -5.86 18.15
C LEU A 128 -3.02 -6.32 19.11
N GLY A 129 -2.78 -6.34 20.42
CA GLY A 129 -3.77 -6.74 21.42
C GLY A 129 -3.86 -8.25 21.66
N ASN A 130 -2.82 -9.02 21.32
CA ASN A 130 -2.80 -10.49 21.41
C ASN A 130 -3.95 -11.16 20.64
N PRO A 131 -4.06 -10.93 19.32
CA PRO A 131 -5.11 -11.55 18.52
C PRO A 131 -5.00 -13.08 18.52
N SER A 132 -6.11 -13.76 18.26
CA SER A 132 -6.13 -15.14 17.80
C SER A 132 -5.53 -15.26 16.39
N ALA A 133 -5.19 -16.48 15.97
CA ALA A 133 -4.71 -16.72 14.61
C ALA A 133 -5.68 -16.21 13.54
N ARG A 134 -7.00 -16.37 13.75
CA ARG A 134 -8.03 -15.88 12.83
C ARG A 134 -8.04 -14.36 12.72
N GLU A 135 -7.98 -13.68 13.85
CA GLU A 135 -7.93 -12.21 13.89
C GLU A 135 -6.63 -11.69 13.27
N LEU A 136 -5.49 -12.36 13.49
CA LEU A 136 -4.23 -11.98 12.85
C LEU A 136 -4.31 -12.09 11.32
N MET A 137 -4.95 -13.14 10.80
CA MET A 137 -5.16 -13.28 9.35
C MET A 137 -6.09 -12.18 8.80
N GLN A 138 -7.14 -11.78 9.54
CA GLN A 138 -7.99 -10.65 9.18
C GLN A 138 -7.22 -9.32 9.18
N ILE A 139 -6.37 -9.07 10.18
CA ILE A 139 -5.51 -7.88 10.26
C ILE A 139 -4.55 -7.84 9.07
N ALA A 140 -3.92 -8.98 8.73
CA ALA A 140 -3.01 -9.08 7.60
C ALA A 140 -3.74 -8.81 6.27
N ALA A 141 -4.92 -9.40 6.05
CA ALA A 141 -5.73 -9.17 4.86
C ALA A 141 -6.20 -7.71 4.75
N ALA A 142 -6.66 -7.10 5.85
CA ALA A 142 -7.07 -5.69 5.88
C ALA A 142 -5.89 -4.75 5.60
N THR A 143 -4.69 -5.07 6.11
CA THR A 143 -3.46 -4.33 5.80
C THR A 143 -3.08 -4.47 4.33
N GLY A 144 -3.24 -5.67 3.76
CA GLY A 144 -3.10 -5.93 2.33
C GLY A 144 -4.05 -5.07 1.49
N LEU A 145 -5.33 -4.99 1.88
CA LEU A 145 -6.34 -4.16 1.22
C LEU A 145 -6.00 -2.66 1.31
N ALA A 146 -5.52 -2.17 2.46
CA ALA A 146 -5.11 -0.78 2.63
C ALA A 146 -3.86 -0.42 1.78
N SER A 147 -2.86 -1.31 1.76
CA SER A 147 -1.68 -1.19 0.89
C SER A 147 -2.10 -1.16 -0.58
N HIS A 148 -3.02 -2.06 -0.94
CA HIS A 148 -3.57 -2.16 -2.27
C HIS A 148 -4.30 -0.89 -2.72
N PHE A 149 -5.20 -0.38 -1.88
CA PHE A 149 -5.93 0.86 -2.13
C PHE A 149 -4.98 2.03 -2.36
N SER A 150 -3.94 2.14 -1.53
CA SER A 150 -2.93 3.20 -1.64
C SER A 150 -2.16 3.11 -2.97
N ALA A 151 -1.81 1.90 -3.41
CA ALA A 151 -1.11 1.69 -4.67
C ALA A 151 -1.98 2.04 -5.90
N ILE A 152 -3.25 1.63 -5.91
CA ILE A 152 -4.17 1.94 -7.01
C ILE A 152 -4.52 3.42 -7.03
N ARG A 153 -4.78 4.03 -5.87
CA ARG A 153 -4.97 5.49 -5.75
C ARG A 153 -3.79 6.22 -6.38
N ALA A 154 -2.55 5.87 -6.02
CA ALA A 154 -1.36 6.50 -6.57
C ALA A 154 -1.25 6.31 -8.10
N LEU A 155 -1.62 5.13 -8.61
CA LEU A 155 -1.62 4.85 -10.05
C LEU A 155 -2.64 5.69 -10.82
N VAL A 156 -3.87 5.79 -10.32
CA VAL A 156 -4.98 6.41 -11.06
C VAL A 156 -5.03 7.93 -10.91
N THR A 157 -4.29 8.51 -9.95
CA THR A 157 -4.27 9.94 -9.69
C THR A 157 -3.02 10.64 -10.25
N THR A 158 -1.98 10.80 -9.44
CA THR A 158 -0.77 11.56 -9.76
C THR A 158 0.32 10.72 -10.44
N GLY A 159 0.20 9.39 -10.36
CA GLY A 159 1.20 8.44 -10.82
C GLY A 159 2.20 8.08 -9.72
N ILE A 160 2.54 6.79 -9.62
CA ILE A 160 3.45 6.23 -8.59
C ILE A 160 4.80 6.95 -8.57
N GLN A 161 5.36 7.26 -9.74
CA GLN A 161 6.66 7.92 -9.87
C GLN A 161 6.69 9.33 -9.27
N LYS A 162 5.68 10.16 -9.55
CA LYS A 162 5.60 11.51 -8.97
C LYS A 162 5.47 11.45 -7.44
N GLY A 163 4.74 10.48 -6.92
CA GLY A 163 4.63 10.22 -5.48
C GLY A 163 5.99 9.86 -4.84
N HIS A 164 6.74 8.93 -5.43
CA HIS A 164 8.07 8.54 -4.96
C HIS A 164 9.06 9.71 -4.95
N MET A 165 9.07 10.52 -6.00
CA MET A 165 9.95 11.69 -6.09
C MET A 165 9.63 12.70 -4.98
N LYS A 166 8.36 12.97 -4.71
CA LYS A 166 7.95 13.85 -3.60
C LYS A 166 8.39 13.31 -2.24
N MET A 167 8.24 12.00 -2.00
CA MET A 167 8.72 11.36 -0.77
C MET A 167 10.24 11.44 -0.66
N HIS A 168 10.97 11.18 -1.74
CA HIS A 168 12.42 11.24 -1.78
C HIS A 168 12.94 12.63 -1.42
N LEU A 169 12.35 13.69 -2.01
CA LEU A 169 12.67 15.07 -1.67
C LEU A 169 12.44 15.36 -0.19
N ASN A 170 11.26 15.00 0.34
CA ASN A 170 10.94 15.21 1.75
C ASN A 170 11.91 14.50 2.71
N ASN A 171 12.35 13.28 2.37
CA ASN A 171 13.34 12.55 3.17
C ASN A 171 14.70 13.27 3.19
N ILE A 172 15.13 13.84 2.07
CA ILE A 172 16.38 14.62 2.00
C ILE A 172 16.24 15.91 2.83
N LEU A 173 15.13 16.63 2.67
CA LEU A 173 14.85 17.87 3.40
C LEU A 173 14.79 17.66 4.92
N LEU A 174 14.22 16.54 5.37
CA LEU A 174 14.24 16.15 6.78
C LEU A 174 15.65 15.91 7.29
N LYS A 175 16.50 15.20 6.53
CA LYS A 175 17.92 15.00 6.88
C LYS A 175 18.72 16.31 6.95
N LEU A 176 18.32 17.31 6.16
CA LEU A 176 18.94 18.65 6.15
C LEU A 176 18.34 19.61 7.18
N ASN A 177 17.41 19.12 8.03
CA ASN A 177 16.64 19.92 8.99
C ASN A 177 16.01 21.17 8.33
N ALA A 178 15.43 20.99 7.15
CA ALA A 178 14.86 22.10 6.40
C ALA A 178 13.65 22.71 7.12
N SER A 179 13.59 24.04 7.21
CA SER A 179 12.45 24.77 7.77
C SER A 179 11.20 24.64 6.89
N PRO A 180 9.98 24.93 7.39
CA PRO A 180 8.76 24.91 6.57
C PRO A 180 8.86 25.79 5.31
N GLU A 181 9.49 26.96 5.43
CA GLU A 181 9.73 27.89 4.31
C GLU A 181 10.70 27.30 3.28
N GLU A 182 11.79 26.68 3.76
CA GLU A 182 12.78 26.01 2.90
C GLU A 182 12.14 24.84 2.14
N LYS A 183 11.28 24.07 2.81
CA LYS A 183 10.53 22.97 2.20
C LYS A 183 9.61 23.45 1.08
N GLN A 184 8.86 24.53 1.30
CA GLN A 184 7.96 25.07 0.28
C GLN A 184 8.74 25.55 -0.96
N LYS A 185 9.86 26.25 -0.76
CA LYS A 185 10.74 26.68 -1.86
C LYS A 185 11.36 25.50 -2.61
N ALA A 186 11.77 24.45 -1.89
CA ALA A 186 12.32 23.24 -2.49
C ALA A 186 11.26 22.46 -3.29
N GLU A 187 10.04 22.32 -2.77
CA GLU A 187 8.93 21.68 -3.49
C GLU A 187 8.65 22.40 -4.81
N MET A 188 8.64 23.73 -4.84
CA MET A 188 8.51 24.49 -6.09
C MET A 188 9.69 24.30 -7.03
N HIS A 189 10.92 24.34 -6.51
CA HIS A 189 12.14 24.25 -7.33
C HIS A 189 12.30 22.88 -8.00
N PHE A 190 11.92 21.80 -7.33
CA PHE A 190 12.11 20.42 -7.78
C PHE A 190 10.88 19.78 -8.43
N GLN A 191 9.82 20.52 -8.73
CA GLN A 191 8.59 19.99 -9.35
C GLN A 191 8.84 19.24 -10.68
N GLU A 192 9.77 19.75 -11.50
CA GLU A 192 10.12 19.15 -12.81
C GLU A 192 11.63 18.89 -12.94
N ARG A 193 12.37 18.91 -11.84
CA ARG A 193 13.83 18.69 -11.84
C ARG A 193 14.17 17.36 -11.22
N THR A 194 15.27 16.77 -11.69
CA THR A 194 15.83 15.55 -11.07
C THR A 194 16.22 15.85 -9.63
N ILE A 195 15.69 15.07 -8.70
CA ILE A 195 16.00 15.18 -7.28
C ILE A 195 17.21 14.29 -6.99
N SER A 196 18.29 14.90 -6.52
CA SER A 196 19.46 14.21 -5.97
C SER A 196 19.84 14.84 -4.63
N TYR A 197 20.54 14.09 -3.78
CA TYR A 197 20.98 14.62 -2.49
C TYR A 197 21.85 15.88 -2.63
N SER A 198 22.79 15.88 -3.59
CA SER A 198 23.66 17.04 -3.85
C SER A 198 22.86 18.26 -4.30
N ALA A 199 21.96 18.11 -5.27
CA ALA A 199 21.16 19.22 -5.79
C ALA A 199 20.29 19.86 -4.71
N VAL A 200 19.64 19.04 -3.86
CA VAL A 200 18.79 19.55 -2.78
C VAL A 200 19.63 20.21 -1.68
N ARG A 201 20.78 19.63 -1.31
CA ARG A 201 21.71 20.23 -0.34
C ARG A 201 22.18 21.60 -0.82
N ASP A 202 22.67 21.69 -2.05
CA ASP A 202 23.22 22.93 -2.60
C ASP A 202 22.14 24.01 -2.70
N PHE A 203 20.90 23.64 -3.05
CA PHE A 203 19.75 24.55 -3.05
C PHE A 203 19.45 25.11 -1.65
N ILE A 204 19.43 24.25 -0.62
CA ILE A 204 19.16 24.66 0.76
C ILE A 204 20.29 25.52 1.31
N GLU A 205 21.55 25.17 1.05
CA GLU A 205 22.70 25.97 1.47
C GLU A 205 22.67 27.36 0.83
N ASN A 206 22.31 27.46 -0.45
CA ASN A 206 22.17 28.75 -1.14
C ASN A 206 21.02 29.59 -0.56
N LEU A 207 19.89 28.97 -0.22
CA LEU A 207 18.79 29.67 0.46
C LEU A 207 19.21 30.23 1.82
N ARG A 208 20.04 29.50 2.57
CA ARG A 208 20.55 29.93 3.88
C ARG A 208 21.61 31.02 3.80
N LYS A 209 22.48 30.98 2.77
CA LYS A 209 23.48 32.03 2.49
C LYS A 209 22.86 33.34 1.99
N SER A 210 21.65 33.28 1.45
CA SER A 210 20.91 34.44 0.93
C SER A 210 19.98 35.08 1.98
N ARG A 211 20.06 34.65 3.25
CA ARG A 211 19.46 35.32 4.41
C ARG A 211 20.49 36.23 5.05
#